data_AF-A0A7K3MYG2-F1
#
_entry.id   AF-A0A7K3MYG2-F1
#
_cell.length_a   1.000
_cell.length_b   1.000
_cell.length_c   1.000
_cell.angle_alpha   90.00
_cell.angle_beta   90.00
_cell.angle_gamma   90.00
#
_symmetry.space_group_name_H-M   'P 1'
#
loop_
_entity.id
_entity.type
_entity.pdbx_description
1 polymer ?
#
loop_
_entity_poly.entity_id
_entity_poly.type
_entity_poly.pdbx_seq_one_letter_code
_entity_poly.pdbx_strand_id
1 'polypeptide(L)'
;MKNFEVLFKNNQFIDKQSGKVLHLKPNATFAIQGDNDNFLLEDFLNQNKTPLNSELKKEKLQKKFTKFSLEKVSEAKAVFYFRIGLGKITEEDKEQEYLFQAIIEEDLYVKSKTGDKWNLCDCVCKATHLVEGNLGFPFEIVEGNSLSELFGNVVSTYFNMKRATSCNAFTTFYFAPQEEVPSLYWIKNQASFNLDVKRKAIRITKKLEQ
;
A
#
# COMPACT_ATOMS: atom_id res chain seq x y z
N MET A 1 8.94 30.90 -24.90
CA MET A 1 8.53 30.39 -23.57
C MET A 1 7.02 30.58 -23.46
N LYS A 2 6.26 29.57 -23.02
CA LYS A 2 4.80 29.68 -22.87
C LYS A 2 4.47 29.64 -21.38
N ASN A 3 3.77 30.66 -20.90
CA ASN A 3 3.36 30.77 -19.50
C ASN A 3 1.88 30.40 -19.41
N PHE A 4 1.50 29.70 -18.34
CA PHE A 4 0.12 29.36 -18.04
C PHE A 4 -0.23 29.93 -16.68
N GLU A 5 -1.37 30.62 -16.59
CA GLU A 5 -1.98 30.93 -15.31
C GLU A 5 -2.86 29.75 -14.91
N VAL A 6 -2.53 29.10 -13.79
CA VAL A 6 -3.18 27.85 -13.40
C VAL A 6 -4.00 27.99 -12.12
N LEU A 7 -5.07 27.20 -12.05
CA LEU A 7 -5.76 26.87 -10.82
C LEU A 7 -5.45 25.41 -10.49
N PHE A 8 -4.91 25.14 -9.30
CA PHE A 8 -4.77 23.78 -8.81
C PHE A 8 -6.03 23.36 -8.05
N LYS A 9 -6.74 22.35 -8.54
CA LYS A 9 -7.98 21.84 -7.94
C LYS A 9 -8.10 20.35 -8.19
N ASN A 10 -8.49 19.58 -7.18
CA ASN A 10 -8.68 18.13 -7.26
C ASN A 10 -7.46 17.39 -7.87
N ASN A 11 -6.25 17.76 -7.45
CA ASN A 11 -4.97 17.22 -7.97
C ASN A 11 -4.75 17.45 -9.48
N GLN A 12 -5.31 18.50 -10.05
CA GLN A 12 -5.15 18.87 -11.46
C GLN A 12 -4.74 20.33 -11.60
N PHE A 13 -3.83 20.60 -12.55
CA PHE A 13 -3.55 21.96 -13.02
C PHE A 13 -4.54 22.31 -14.13
N ILE A 14 -5.37 23.33 -13.91
CA ILE A 14 -6.37 23.81 -14.85
C ILE A 14 -5.91 25.17 -15.36
N ASP A 15 -5.74 25.31 -16.67
CA ASP A 15 -5.46 26.61 -17.29
C ASP A 15 -6.67 27.54 -17.10
N LYS A 16 -6.46 28.68 -16.43
CA LYS A 16 -7.52 29.66 -16.14
C LYS A 16 -8.15 30.23 -17.41
N GLN A 17 -7.39 30.36 -18.50
CA GLN A 17 -7.89 30.96 -19.74
C GLN A 17 -8.83 30.01 -20.49
N SER A 18 -8.42 28.75 -20.67
CA SER A 18 -9.19 27.78 -21.45
C SER A 18 -10.14 26.91 -20.61
N GLY A 19 -9.95 26.86 -19.28
CA GLY A 19 -10.64 25.93 -18.39
C GLY A 19 -10.24 24.46 -18.57
N LYS A 20 -9.21 24.18 -19.37
CA LYS A 20 -8.77 22.81 -19.67
C LYS A 20 -7.69 22.34 -18.71
N VAL A 21 -7.69 21.04 -18.43
CA VAL A 21 -6.62 20.39 -17.67
C VAL A 21 -5.33 20.41 -18.49
N LEU A 22 -4.25 20.84 -17.87
CA LEU A 22 -2.91 20.77 -18.43
C LEU A 22 -2.35 19.36 -18.23
N HIS A 23 -1.96 18.74 -19.35
CA HIS A 23 -1.20 17.50 -19.35
C HIS A 23 0.27 17.84 -19.58
N LEU A 24 1.09 17.64 -18.55
CA LEU A 24 2.52 17.90 -18.62
C LEU A 24 3.22 16.80 -19.41
N LYS A 25 4.14 17.18 -20.30
CA LYS A 25 5.00 16.21 -21.00
C LYS A 25 5.87 15.51 -19.95
N PRO A 26 5.91 14.18 -19.90
CA PRO A 26 6.73 13.50 -18.91
C PRO A 26 8.23 13.78 -19.14
N ASN A 27 9.04 13.67 -18.08
CA ASN A 27 10.48 13.97 -18.05
C ASN A 27 10.88 15.39 -18.47
N ALA A 28 9.92 16.29 -18.75
CA ALA A 28 10.21 17.70 -18.94
C ALA A 28 10.38 18.39 -17.60
N THR A 29 11.26 19.39 -17.55
CA THR A 29 11.44 20.25 -16.39
C THR A 29 10.52 21.45 -16.49
N PHE A 30 9.84 21.78 -15.40
CA PHE A 30 8.96 22.93 -15.30
C PHE A 30 9.42 23.83 -14.14
N ALA A 31 9.25 25.13 -14.30
CA ALA A 31 9.40 26.09 -13.21
C ALA A 31 8.00 26.40 -12.64
N ILE A 32 7.83 26.25 -11.33
CA ILE A 32 6.62 26.63 -10.60
C ILE A 32 6.98 27.81 -9.69
N GLN A 33 6.19 28.87 -9.74
CA GLN A 33 6.37 30.08 -8.95
C GLN A 33 5.04 30.43 -8.28
N GLY A 34 5.10 30.87 -7.03
CA GLY A 34 3.95 31.25 -6.23
C GLY A 34 4.38 31.82 -4.88
N ASP A 35 3.44 32.32 -4.10
CA ASP A 35 3.72 32.79 -2.74
C ASP A 35 3.96 31.60 -1.81
N ASN A 36 4.71 31.78 -0.73
CA ASN A 36 5.03 30.71 0.24
C ASN A 36 3.77 30.00 0.74
N ASP A 37 2.69 30.76 0.99
CA ASP A 37 1.42 30.25 1.50
C ASP A 37 0.64 29.41 0.47
N ASN A 38 1.08 29.39 -0.80
CA ASN A 38 0.52 28.52 -1.84
C ASN A 38 1.23 27.18 -1.94
N PHE A 39 2.37 27.02 -1.28
CA PHE A 39 3.10 25.76 -1.23
C PHE A 39 2.82 25.02 0.06
N LEU A 40 2.13 23.92 -0.14
CA LEU A 40 1.78 22.94 0.85
C LEU A 40 3.01 22.02 1.03
N LEU A 41 3.89 22.35 1.99
CA LEU A 41 5.14 21.62 2.27
C LEU A 41 4.99 20.38 3.17
N GLU A 42 3.92 20.32 3.97
CA GLU A 42 3.62 19.15 4.79
C GLU A 42 2.62 18.24 4.08
N ASP A 43 2.54 16.96 4.43
CA ASP A 43 1.63 16.04 3.76
C ASP A 43 0.24 16.10 4.43
N PHE A 44 -0.52 17.17 4.17
CA PHE A 44 -1.80 17.50 4.87
C PHE A 44 -2.87 16.41 4.81
N LEU A 45 -2.72 15.43 3.92
CA LEU A 45 -3.71 14.41 3.63
C LEU A 45 -3.55 13.13 4.47
N ASN A 46 -2.42 12.96 5.15
CA ASN A 46 -2.11 11.71 5.84
C ASN A 46 -2.46 11.77 7.33
N GLN A 47 -3.74 11.54 7.65
CA GLN A 47 -4.16 11.23 9.02
C GLN A 47 -3.79 9.77 9.36
N ASN A 48 -2.53 9.53 9.70
CA ASN A 48 -2.07 8.20 10.07
C ASN A 48 -2.47 7.86 11.50
N LYS A 49 -2.99 6.65 11.71
CA LYS A 49 -3.29 6.15 13.04
C LYS A 49 -1.98 5.86 13.77
N THR A 50 -1.94 6.14 15.06
CA THR A 50 -0.85 5.69 15.93
C THR A 50 -0.91 4.17 16.09
N PRO A 51 0.20 3.43 15.89
CA PRO A 51 0.24 1.99 16.14
C PRO A 51 -0.11 1.66 17.59
N LEU A 52 -0.89 0.59 17.79
CA LEU A 52 -1.17 0.06 19.13
C LEU A 52 -0.22 -1.08 19.46
N ASN A 53 0.13 -1.20 20.74
CA ASN A 53 0.79 -2.42 21.23
C ASN A 53 -0.16 -3.63 21.16
N SER A 54 0.38 -4.84 21.29
CA SER A 54 -0.36 -6.09 21.13
C SER A 54 -1.60 -6.21 22.02
N GLU A 55 -1.50 -5.80 23.30
CA GLU A 55 -2.60 -5.88 24.26
C GLU A 55 -3.73 -4.92 23.91
N LEU A 56 -3.40 -3.63 23.72
CA LEU A 56 -4.38 -2.59 23.35
C LEU A 56 -5.03 -2.88 22.00
N LYS A 57 -4.26 -3.41 21.05
CA LYS A 57 -4.77 -3.82 19.73
C LYS A 57 -5.81 -4.94 19.88
N LYS A 58 -5.49 -5.97 20.65
CA LYS A 58 -6.38 -7.12 20.90
C LYS A 58 -7.66 -6.67 21.58
N GLU A 59 -7.57 -5.88 22.66
CA GLU A 59 -8.74 -5.37 23.37
C GLU A 59 -9.65 -4.52 22.48
N LYS A 60 -9.07 -3.61 21.68
CA LYS A 60 -9.81 -2.77 20.75
C LYS A 60 -10.57 -3.61 19.73
N LEU A 61 -9.92 -4.64 19.17
CA LEU A 61 -10.56 -5.54 18.21
C LEU A 61 -11.65 -6.38 18.85
N GLN A 62 -11.45 -6.90 20.06
CA GLN A 62 -12.46 -7.66 20.81
C GLN A 62 -13.71 -6.81 21.10
N LYS A 63 -13.52 -5.56 21.54
CA LYS A 63 -14.61 -4.59 21.75
C LYS A 63 -15.34 -4.25 20.45
N LYS A 64 -14.61 -4.07 19.34
CA LYS A 64 -15.17 -3.74 18.01
C LYS A 64 -15.90 -4.92 17.35
N PHE A 65 -15.43 -6.15 17.57
CA PHE A 65 -15.88 -7.35 16.87
C PHE A 65 -16.38 -8.44 17.82
N THR A 66 -17.24 -8.08 18.78
CA THR A 66 -17.76 -8.98 19.83
C THR A 66 -18.42 -10.28 19.34
N LYS A 67 -18.96 -10.30 18.12
CA LYS A 67 -19.61 -11.46 17.50
C LYS A 67 -18.73 -12.20 16.49
N PHE A 68 -17.43 -11.93 16.48
CA PHE A 68 -16.49 -12.53 15.55
C PHE A 68 -15.40 -13.27 16.32
N SER A 69 -14.95 -14.39 15.77
CA SER A 69 -13.67 -14.98 16.12
C SER A 69 -12.55 -14.08 15.60
N LEU A 70 -11.52 -13.89 16.42
CA LEU A 70 -10.34 -13.09 16.11
C LEU A 70 -9.11 -13.97 16.23
N GLU A 71 -8.28 -13.99 15.20
CA GLU A 71 -7.04 -14.76 15.18
C GLU A 71 -5.89 -13.88 14.74
N LYS A 72 -4.77 -13.94 15.46
CA LYS A 72 -3.56 -13.21 15.11
C LYS A 72 -2.86 -13.95 13.97
N VAL A 73 -2.50 -13.22 12.91
CA VAL A 73 -1.81 -13.78 11.73
C VAL A 73 -0.36 -13.31 11.63
N SER A 74 -0.01 -12.22 12.30
CA SER A 74 1.36 -11.70 12.34
C SER A 74 1.58 -10.82 13.57
N GLU A 75 2.81 -10.83 14.06
CA GLU A 75 3.27 -9.91 15.11
C GLU A 75 3.58 -8.53 14.53
N ALA A 76 3.61 -7.52 15.41
CA ALA A 76 4.18 -6.22 15.11
C ALA A 76 5.64 -6.34 14.59
N LYS A 77 6.03 -5.40 13.72
CA LYS A 77 7.32 -5.33 13.02
C LYS A 77 7.60 -6.46 12.04
N ALA A 78 6.62 -7.34 11.79
CA ALA A 78 6.74 -8.31 10.73
C ALA A 78 6.91 -7.63 9.36
N VAL A 79 7.81 -8.23 8.57
CA VAL A 79 8.16 -7.76 7.24
C VAL A 79 7.35 -8.55 6.20
N PHE A 80 6.75 -7.80 5.28
CA PHE A 80 6.04 -8.31 4.13
C PHE A 80 6.66 -7.76 2.85
N TYR A 81 6.46 -8.47 1.75
CA TYR A 81 6.80 -8.03 0.41
C TYR A 81 5.56 -8.04 -0.47
N PHE A 82 5.46 -7.08 -1.37
CA PHE A 82 4.39 -7.01 -2.34
C PHE A 82 4.88 -6.48 -3.68
N ARG A 83 4.31 -7.03 -4.75
CA ARG A 83 4.66 -6.67 -6.13
C ARG A 83 3.63 -5.71 -6.72
N ILE A 84 4.10 -4.67 -7.38
CA ILE A 84 3.30 -3.83 -8.27
C ILE A 84 3.74 -4.08 -9.70
N GLY A 85 2.82 -4.45 -10.58
CA GLY A 85 3.04 -4.54 -12.02
C GLY A 85 2.22 -3.50 -12.77
N LEU A 86 2.78 -2.84 -13.78
CA LEU A 86 2.06 -1.82 -14.54
C LEU A 86 0.93 -2.47 -15.36
N GLY A 87 -0.28 -1.90 -15.27
CA GLY A 87 -1.41 -2.32 -16.10
C GLY A 87 -1.49 -1.55 -17.42
N LYS A 88 -0.87 -0.36 -17.47
CA LYS A 88 -0.69 0.45 -18.67
C LYS A 88 0.79 0.79 -18.79
N ILE A 89 1.40 0.36 -19.88
CA ILE A 89 2.81 0.58 -20.19
C ILE A 89 2.90 1.68 -21.24
N THR A 90 3.82 2.59 -21.05
CA THR A 90 4.18 3.67 -21.97
C THR A 90 5.65 3.53 -22.35
N GLU A 91 6.09 4.20 -23.41
CA GLU A 91 7.48 4.15 -23.89
C GLU A 91 8.51 4.63 -22.85
N GLU A 92 8.06 5.33 -21.83
CA GLU A 92 8.91 5.87 -20.75
C GLU A 92 9.15 4.85 -19.63
N ASP A 93 8.28 3.85 -19.50
CA ASP A 93 8.36 2.86 -18.43
C ASP A 93 9.48 1.85 -18.78
N LYS A 94 10.67 2.05 -18.21
CA LYS A 94 11.81 1.14 -18.40
C LYS A 94 11.59 -0.22 -17.75
N GLU A 95 10.74 -0.27 -16.75
CA GLU A 95 10.43 -1.46 -15.98
C GLU A 95 8.92 -1.64 -15.89
N GLN A 96 8.50 -2.90 -15.81
CA GLN A 96 7.09 -3.25 -15.81
C GLN A 96 6.62 -3.68 -14.42
N GLU A 97 7.55 -3.96 -13.51
CA GLU A 97 7.26 -4.54 -12.21
C GLU A 97 8.24 -4.04 -11.16
N TYR A 98 7.72 -3.89 -9.95
CA TYR A 98 8.40 -3.32 -8.81
C TYR A 98 8.11 -4.17 -7.59
N LEU A 99 9.11 -4.36 -6.74
CA LEU A 99 8.98 -5.09 -5.48
C LEU A 99 9.19 -4.12 -4.32
N PHE A 100 8.25 -4.12 -3.38
CA PHE A 100 8.30 -3.26 -2.21
C PHE A 100 8.35 -4.07 -0.93
N GLN A 101 9.05 -3.54 0.07
CA GLN A 101 9.06 -4.03 1.43
C GLN A 101 8.05 -3.23 2.27
N ALA A 102 7.11 -3.93 2.90
CA ALA A 102 6.20 -3.40 3.90
C ALA A 102 6.59 -3.87 5.30
N ILE A 103 6.37 -3.02 6.30
CA ILE A 103 6.48 -3.35 7.71
C ILE A 103 5.13 -3.08 8.36
N ILE A 104 4.58 -4.05 9.08
CA ILE A 104 3.40 -3.81 9.94
C ILE A 104 3.90 -3.26 11.28
N GLU A 105 3.30 -2.20 11.78
CA GLU A 105 3.76 -1.54 13.00
C GLU A 105 3.03 -2.01 14.27
N GLU A 106 1.97 -2.80 14.10
CA GLU A 106 1.17 -3.42 15.16
C GLU A 106 0.81 -4.87 14.80
N ASP A 107 0.24 -5.62 15.74
CA ASP A 107 -0.18 -6.99 15.44
C ASP A 107 -1.29 -7.03 14.37
N LEU A 108 -1.16 -7.98 13.44
CA LEU A 108 -2.12 -8.20 12.36
C LEU A 108 -3.09 -9.32 12.73
N TYR A 109 -4.38 -9.06 12.56
CA TYR A 109 -5.45 -10.00 12.89
C TYR A 109 -6.35 -10.27 11.69
N VAL A 110 -6.99 -11.43 11.71
CA VAL A 110 -8.14 -11.77 10.87
C VAL A 110 -9.37 -11.99 11.73
N LYS A 111 -10.54 -11.76 11.16
CA LYS A 111 -11.83 -11.96 11.81
C LYS A 111 -12.78 -12.82 10.98
N SER A 112 -13.59 -13.64 11.64
CA SER A 112 -14.69 -14.38 11.00
C SER A 112 -15.92 -14.45 11.90
N LYS A 113 -17.11 -14.36 11.29
CA LYS A 113 -18.39 -14.55 11.99
C LYS A 113 -18.81 -16.02 12.05
N THR A 114 -18.45 -16.79 11.02
CA THR A 114 -18.90 -18.19 10.84
C THR A 114 -17.76 -19.20 10.85
N GLY A 115 -16.50 -18.76 10.92
CA GLY A 115 -15.32 -19.62 10.82
C GLY A 115 -14.90 -19.95 9.37
N ASP A 116 -15.75 -19.70 8.38
CA ASP A 116 -15.44 -19.98 6.97
C ASP A 116 -14.81 -18.80 6.23
N LYS A 117 -15.33 -17.58 6.46
CA LYS A 117 -14.92 -16.37 5.75
C LYS A 117 -14.10 -15.50 6.69
N TRP A 118 -12.77 -15.53 6.49
CA TRP A 118 -11.82 -14.74 7.26
C TRP A 118 -11.43 -13.47 6.51
N ASN A 119 -11.62 -12.32 7.15
CA ASN A 119 -11.29 -11.00 6.63
C ASN A 119 -10.17 -10.37 7.44
N LEU A 120 -9.32 -9.59 6.78
CA LEU A 120 -8.24 -8.88 7.45
C LEU A 120 -8.81 -7.73 8.30
N CYS A 121 -8.25 -7.52 9.48
CA CYS A 121 -8.51 -6.33 10.29
C CYS A 121 -7.57 -5.20 9.87
N ASP A 122 -8.00 -3.96 10.12
CA ASP A 122 -7.17 -2.76 9.91
C ASP A 122 -5.83 -2.87 10.67
N CYS A 123 -4.75 -2.35 10.09
CA CYS A 123 -3.42 -2.35 10.67
C CYS A 123 -2.63 -1.10 10.26
N VAL A 124 -1.85 -0.52 11.17
CA VAL A 124 -0.85 0.50 10.81
C VAL A 124 0.34 -0.18 10.17
N CYS A 125 0.71 0.27 8.97
CA CYS A 125 1.78 -0.32 8.19
C CYS A 125 2.42 0.72 7.26
N LYS A 126 3.64 0.44 6.80
CA LYS A 126 4.36 1.32 5.89
C LYS A 126 5.23 0.57 4.90
N ALA A 127 5.30 1.08 3.68
CA ALA A 127 6.26 0.66 2.68
C ALA A 127 7.56 1.44 2.92
N THR A 128 8.64 0.71 3.20
CA THR A 128 9.90 1.29 3.68
C THR A 128 10.98 1.30 2.61
N HIS A 129 10.93 0.34 1.68
CA HIS A 129 11.96 0.19 0.65
C HIS A 129 11.34 -0.25 -0.67
N LEU A 130 11.86 0.29 -1.76
CA LEU A 130 11.81 -0.31 -3.08
C LEU A 130 12.96 -1.32 -3.16
N VAL A 131 12.62 -2.60 -3.20
CA VAL A 131 13.57 -3.73 -3.15
C VAL A 131 14.08 -4.03 -4.55
N GLU A 132 13.17 -4.08 -5.51
CA GLU A 132 13.51 -4.24 -6.92
C GLU A 132 12.74 -3.23 -7.76
N GLY A 133 13.49 -2.68 -8.69
CA GLY A 133 13.05 -1.77 -9.71
C GLY A 133 13.54 -0.33 -9.53
N ASN A 134 13.18 0.55 -10.46
CA ASN A 134 13.68 1.91 -10.54
C ASN A 134 12.55 2.89 -10.89
N LEU A 135 12.21 3.74 -9.93
CA LEU A 135 11.20 4.79 -10.09
C LEU A 135 11.72 6.00 -10.88
N GLY A 136 13.05 6.13 -11.05
CA GLY A 136 13.70 7.31 -11.63
C GLY A 136 13.89 8.47 -10.64
N PHE A 137 13.48 8.30 -9.39
CA PHE A 137 13.64 9.24 -8.29
C PHE A 137 13.68 8.49 -6.95
N PRO A 138 14.15 9.12 -5.86
CA PRO A 138 14.21 8.49 -4.54
C PRO A 138 12.83 8.01 -4.08
N PHE A 139 12.78 6.79 -3.55
CA PHE A 139 11.58 6.27 -2.90
C PHE A 139 11.43 6.90 -1.51
N GLU A 140 10.24 7.41 -1.23
CA GLU A 140 9.82 7.92 0.07
C GLU A 140 8.91 6.91 0.78
N ILE A 141 8.98 6.91 2.12
CA ILE A 141 8.15 6.04 2.95
C ILE A 141 6.68 6.37 2.71
N VAL A 142 5.88 5.33 2.42
CA VAL A 142 4.43 5.46 2.27
C VAL A 142 3.76 4.73 3.42
N GLU A 143 2.83 5.39 4.10
CA GLU A 143 2.10 4.83 5.23
C GLU A 143 0.68 4.38 4.82
N GLY A 144 0.05 3.54 5.64
CA GLY A 144 -1.33 3.10 5.43
C GLY A 144 -1.95 2.48 6.67
N ASN A 145 -3.27 2.64 6.81
CA ASN A 145 -4.05 2.10 7.93
C ASN A 145 -4.66 0.70 7.66
N SER A 146 -4.30 0.09 6.53
CA SER A 146 -4.47 -1.32 6.21
C SER A 146 -3.49 -1.71 5.10
N LEU A 147 -3.24 -3.01 4.92
CA LEU A 147 -2.41 -3.49 3.80
C LEU A 147 -2.95 -3.08 2.42
N SER A 148 -4.27 -3.11 2.24
CA SER A 148 -4.89 -2.69 0.97
C SER A 148 -4.77 -1.17 0.73
N GLU A 149 -4.90 -0.37 1.79
CA GLU A 149 -4.69 1.07 1.74
C GLU A 149 -3.23 1.41 1.45
N LEU A 150 -2.27 0.73 2.09
CA LEU A 150 -0.85 0.90 1.82
C LEU A 150 -0.53 0.66 0.34
N PHE A 151 -1.04 -0.43 -0.23
CA PHE A 151 -0.90 -0.69 -1.67
C PHE A 151 -1.49 0.44 -2.52
N GLY A 152 -2.71 0.88 -2.19
CA GLY A 152 -3.39 1.96 -2.90
C GLY A 152 -2.63 3.29 -2.82
N ASN A 153 -2.04 3.61 -1.68
CA ASN A 153 -1.22 4.79 -1.47
C ASN A 153 0.04 4.72 -2.33
N VAL A 154 0.78 3.61 -2.31
CA VAL A 154 1.97 3.43 -3.18
C VAL A 154 1.61 3.54 -4.66
N VAL A 155 0.48 2.94 -5.09
CA VAL A 155 -0.01 3.09 -6.47
C VAL A 155 -0.35 4.54 -6.80
N SER A 156 -1.00 5.26 -5.88
CA SER A 156 -1.40 6.65 -6.12
C SER A 156 -0.21 7.60 -6.15
N THR A 157 0.82 7.37 -5.33
CA THR A 157 2.03 8.18 -5.27
C THR A 157 2.90 7.96 -6.49
N TYR A 158 3.18 6.70 -6.86
CA TYR A 158 4.23 6.38 -7.83
C TYR A 158 3.70 5.88 -9.18
N PHE A 159 2.49 5.34 -9.24
CA PHE A 159 1.95 4.64 -10.41
C PHE A 159 0.56 5.14 -10.79
N ASN A 160 0.29 6.42 -10.53
CA ASN A 160 -1.03 7.00 -10.74
C ASN A 160 -1.48 6.80 -12.18
N MET A 161 -2.74 6.37 -12.37
CA MET A 161 -3.34 6.01 -13.66
C MET A 161 -2.70 4.84 -14.42
N LYS A 162 -1.60 4.24 -13.92
CA LYS A 162 -0.93 3.07 -14.53
C LYS A 162 -1.52 1.74 -14.05
N ARG A 163 -2.27 1.74 -12.94
CA ARG A 163 -2.92 0.56 -12.36
C ARG A 163 -4.06 0.96 -11.40
N ALA A 164 -4.95 0.01 -11.11
CA ALA A 164 -5.95 0.14 -10.05
C ALA A 164 -5.32 0.19 -8.65
N THR A 165 -5.86 1.05 -7.78
CA THR A 165 -5.40 1.21 -6.39
C THR A 165 -5.94 0.13 -5.45
N SER A 166 -6.90 -0.69 -5.89
CA SER A 166 -7.45 -1.78 -5.09
C SER A 166 -6.61 -3.05 -5.21
N CYS A 167 -6.43 -3.75 -4.09
CA CYS A 167 -5.83 -5.08 -4.07
C CYS A 167 -6.49 -6.00 -3.04
N ASN A 168 -6.39 -7.31 -3.28
CA ASN A 168 -6.67 -8.31 -2.27
C ASN A 168 -5.40 -8.56 -1.45
N ALA A 169 -5.37 -8.07 -0.20
CA ALA A 169 -4.20 -8.19 0.66
C ALA A 169 -3.71 -9.64 0.84
N PHE A 170 -4.62 -10.62 0.91
CA PHE A 170 -4.26 -12.03 1.13
C PHE A 170 -3.38 -12.62 0.04
N THR A 171 -3.57 -12.19 -1.21
CA THR A 171 -2.82 -12.69 -2.38
C THR A 171 -1.75 -11.72 -2.86
N THR A 172 -1.69 -10.52 -2.26
CA THR A 172 -0.77 -9.46 -2.67
C THR A 172 0.46 -9.39 -1.78
N PHE A 173 0.29 -9.66 -0.48
CA PHE A 173 1.36 -9.57 0.51
C PHE A 173 1.89 -10.94 0.89
N TYR A 174 3.22 -11.05 0.91
CA TYR A 174 3.99 -12.26 1.18
C TYR A 174 4.85 -12.03 2.42
N PHE A 175 4.92 -13.01 3.30
CA PHE A 175 5.87 -12.98 4.42
C PHE A 175 7.30 -13.01 3.90
N ALA A 176 8.21 -12.36 4.62
CA ALA A 176 9.63 -12.41 4.32
C ALA A 176 10.14 -13.87 4.20
N PRO A 177 10.96 -14.18 3.19
CA PRO A 177 11.63 -15.48 3.09
C PRO A 177 12.62 -15.66 4.26
N GLN A 178 12.80 -16.90 4.72
CA GLN A 178 13.74 -17.21 5.80
C GLN A 178 15.18 -17.38 5.29
N GLU A 179 15.36 -17.99 4.12
CA GLU A 179 16.66 -18.42 3.60
C GLU A 179 17.01 -17.81 2.23
N GLU A 180 16.05 -17.13 1.59
CA GLU A 180 16.21 -16.58 0.24
C GLU A 180 16.24 -15.06 0.27
N VAL A 181 16.87 -14.44 -0.74
CA VAL A 181 16.81 -13.00 -0.94
C VAL A 181 15.48 -12.64 -1.62
N PRO A 182 14.67 -11.74 -1.04
CA PRO A 182 13.42 -11.31 -1.65
C PRO A 182 13.67 -10.71 -3.04
N SER A 183 12.96 -11.23 -4.04
CA SER A 183 13.08 -10.81 -5.44
C SER A 183 11.76 -10.91 -6.20
N LEU A 184 11.65 -10.26 -7.37
CA LEU A 184 10.50 -10.43 -8.26
C LEU A 184 10.40 -11.88 -8.74
N TYR A 185 11.53 -12.57 -8.92
CA TYR A 185 11.54 -13.99 -9.24
C TYR A 185 10.96 -14.82 -8.08
N TRP A 186 11.43 -14.58 -6.86
CA TRP A 186 10.96 -15.26 -5.66
C TRP A 186 9.44 -15.12 -5.48
N ILE A 187 8.92 -13.88 -5.46
CA ILE A 187 7.51 -13.63 -5.17
C ILE A 187 6.55 -14.21 -6.21
N LYS A 188 7.00 -14.40 -7.46
CA LYS A 188 6.21 -15.02 -8.53
C LYS A 188 6.14 -16.54 -8.42
N ASN A 189 7.19 -17.17 -7.91
CA ASN A 189 7.30 -18.63 -7.86
C ASN A 189 6.92 -19.21 -6.49
N GLN A 190 6.86 -18.39 -5.44
CA GLN A 190 6.66 -18.85 -4.06
C GLN A 190 5.25 -18.56 -3.53
N ALA A 191 4.27 -19.32 -4.03
CA ALA A 191 2.88 -19.20 -3.59
C ALA A 191 2.66 -19.56 -2.10
N SER A 192 3.58 -20.33 -1.50
CA SER A 192 3.49 -20.85 -0.13
C SER A 192 3.64 -19.81 0.98
N PHE A 193 4.16 -18.61 0.66
CA PHE A 193 4.44 -17.57 1.66
C PHE A 193 3.44 -16.41 1.65
N ASN A 194 2.37 -16.49 0.86
CA ASN A 194 1.36 -15.43 0.87
C ASN A 194 0.52 -15.47 2.17
N LEU A 195 -0.06 -14.31 2.50
CA LEU A 195 -0.93 -14.16 3.67
C LEU A 195 -2.17 -15.08 3.62
N ASP A 196 -2.61 -15.49 2.42
CA ASP A 196 -3.69 -16.45 2.24
C ASP A 196 -3.36 -17.85 2.80
N VAL A 197 -2.11 -18.30 2.74
CA VAL A 197 -1.71 -19.60 3.32
C VAL A 197 -1.93 -19.60 4.84
N LYS A 198 -1.50 -18.54 5.54
CA LYS A 198 -1.76 -18.39 6.99
C LYS A 198 -3.26 -18.34 7.29
N ARG A 199 -4.05 -17.63 6.47
CA ARG A 199 -5.51 -17.59 6.58
C ARG A 199 -6.14 -18.98 6.45
N LYS A 200 -5.68 -19.78 5.47
CA LYS A 200 -6.16 -21.14 5.23
C LYS A 200 -5.80 -22.09 6.38
N ALA A 201 -4.60 -21.95 6.95
CA ALA A 201 -4.18 -22.74 8.12
C ALA A 201 -5.13 -22.53 9.31
N ILE A 202 -5.47 -21.27 9.63
CA ILE A 202 -6.45 -20.93 10.67
C ILE A 202 -7.81 -21.60 10.41
N ARG A 203 -8.28 -21.57 9.16
CA ARG A 203 -9.55 -22.20 8.78
C ARG A 203 -9.54 -23.70 9.01
N ILE A 204 -8.43 -24.38 8.74
CA ILE A 204 -8.28 -25.82 8.97
C ILE A 204 -8.28 -26.12 10.47
N THR A 205 -7.47 -25.41 11.25
CA THR A 205 -7.40 -25.60 12.71
C THR A 205 -8.77 -25.42 13.37
N LYS A 206 -9.52 -24.38 12.99
CA LYS A 206 -10.86 -24.13 13.56
C LYS A 206 -11.92 -25.16 13.18
N LYS A 207 -11.75 -25.85 12.04
CA LYS A 207 -12.63 -26.97 11.67
C LYS A 207 -12.35 -28.24 12.47
N LEU A 208 -11.12 -28.40 12.96
CA LEU A 208 -10.73 -29.55 13.78
C LEU A 208 -11.14 -29.38 15.25
N GLU A 209 -11.37 -28.15 15.70
CA GLU A 209 -11.83 -27.81 17.05
C GLU A 209 -13.36 -27.90 17.23
N GLN A 210 -14.12 -28.15 16.15
CA GLN A 210 -15.59 -28.26 16.14
C GLN A 210 -16.03 -29.72 16.03
#